data_AF-G8ZFC1-F1
#
_entry.id   AF-G8ZFC1-F1
#
_cell.length_a   1.000
_cell.length_b   1.000
_cell.length_c   1.000
_cell.angle_alpha   90.00
_cell.angle_beta   90.00
_cell.angle_gamma   90.00
#
_symmetry.space_group_name_H-M   'P 1'
#
loop_
_entity.id
_entity.type
_entity.pdbx_description
1 polymer ?
#
loop_
_entity_poly.entity_id
_entity_poly.type
_entity_poly.pdbx_seq_one_letter_code
_entity_poly.pdbx_strand_id
1 'polypeptide(L)' 'TSVHWHGVQLPNREDGVPFLTQMPIPSGETYVYRFPVKQNGTFWYHS' A
#
# COMPACT_ATOMS: atom_id res chain seq x y z
N THR A 1 -2.85 -9.21 -7.01
CA THR A 1 -1.79 -8.19 -6.92
C THR A 1 -1.97 -7.40 -5.64
N SER A 2 -0.98 -6.66 -5.18
CA SER A 2 -1.12 -5.61 -4.15
C SER A 2 -0.08 -4.53 -4.43
N VAL A 3 -0.08 -3.42 -3.70
CA VAL A 3 0.94 -2.38 -3.86
C VAL A 3 1.48 -1.99 -2.48
N HIS A 4 2.76 -2.23 -2.25
CA HIS A 4 3.47 -1.73 -1.08
C HIS A 4 4.06 -0.35 -1.34
N TRP A 5 3.97 0.53 -0.36
CA TRP A 5 4.46 1.91 -0.41
C TRP A 5 5.78 2.03 0.32
N HIS A 6 6.85 1.64 -0.37
CA HIS A 6 8.17 1.47 0.23
C HIS A 6 8.70 2.76 0.88
N GLY A 7 8.92 2.66 2.19
CA GLY A 7 9.44 3.74 3.00
C GLY A 7 8.42 4.80 3.41
N VAL A 8 7.14 4.67 3.04
CA VAL A 8 6.08 5.64 3.40
C VAL A 8 5.51 5.35 4.79
N GLN A 9 5.46 6.35 5.67
CA GLN A 9 4.75 6.25 6.95
C GLN A 9 3.24 6.36 6.76
N LEU A 10 2.54 5.22 6.84
CA LEU A 10 1.08 5.10 6.66
C LEU A 10 0.45 4.19 7.72
N PRO A 11 -0.89 4.21 7.90
CA PRO A 11 -1.57 3.23 8.74
C PRO A 11 -1.34 1.81 8.20
N ASN A 12 -1.04 0.85 9.09
CA ASN A 12 -0.66 -0.52 8.71
C ASN A 12 -1.60 -1.19 7.70
N ARG A 13 -2.91 -0.93 7.77
CA ARG A 13 -3.91 -1.50 6.83
C ARG A 13 -3.73 -1.06 5.36
N GLU A 14 -2.99 0.01 5.10
CA GLU A 14 -2.74 0.56 3.77
C GLU A 14 -1.37 0.13 3.21
N ASP A 15 -0.66 -0.77 3.89
CA ASP A 15 0.74 -1.12 3.57
C ASP A 15 0.89 -2.07 2.39
N GLY A 16 -0.18 -2.76 1.98
CA GLY A 16 -0.16 -3.55 0.74
C GLY A 16 0.56 -4.89 0.80
N VAL A 17 0.79 -5.47 1.97
CA VAL A 17 1.44 -6.77 2.15
C VAL A 17 0.38 -7.88 2.18
N PRO A 18 0.33 -8.78 1.19
CA PRO A 18 -0.67 -9.85 1.12
C PRO A 18 -0.65 -10.75 2.34
N PHE A 19 -1.83 -11.10 2.83
CA PHE A 19 -2.07 -11.99 3.97
C PHE A 19 -1.55 -11.48 5.32
N LEU A 20 -0.97 -10.26 5.37
CA LEU A 20 -0.56 -9.58 6.59
C LEU A 20 -1.39 -8.32 6.84
N THR A 21 -1.38 -7.39 5.89
CA THR A 21 -2.08 -6.11 6.03
C THR A 21 -3.35 -6.02 5.19
N GLN A 22 -3.43 -6.82 4.11
CA GLN A 22 -4.64 -6.98 3.30
C GLN A 22 -4.65 -8.30 2.52
N MET A 23 -5.80 -8.65 1.92
CA MET A 23 -5.87 -9.72 0.92
C MET A 23 -5.34 -9.23 -0.45
N PRO A 24 -4.81 -10.14 -1.30
CA PRO A 24 -4.50 -9.80 -2.69
C PRO A 24 -5.73 -9.24 -3.42
N ILE A 25 -5.53 -8.18 -4.20
CA ILE A 25 -6.50 -7.63 -5.13
C ILE A 25 -6.70 -8.68 -6.25
N PRO A 26 -7.93 -9.21 -6.43
CA PRO A 26 -8.24 -10.16 -7.50
C PRO A 26 -8.08 -9.54 -8.89
N SER A 27 -8.02 -10.40 -9.91
CA SER A 27 -7.96 -9.92 -11.30
C SER A 27 -9.23 -9.17 -11.67
N GLY A 28 -9.09 -8.00 -12.30
CA GLY A 28 -10.20 -7.13 -12.70
C GLY A 28 -10.81 -6.29 -11.56
N GLU A 29 -10.38 -6.51 -10.32
CA GLU A 29 -10.87 -5.77 -9.16
C GLU A 29 -10.01 -4.54 -8.85
N THR A 30 -10.58 -3.60 -8.09
CA THR A 30 -9.91 -2.36 -7.69
C THR A 30 -9.82 -2.26 -6.17
N TYR A 31 -8.69 -1.75 -5.69
CA TYR A 31 -8.51 -1.35 -4.30
C TYR A 31 -8.01 0.09 -4.23
N VAL A 32 -8.56 0.89 -3.31
CA VAL A 32 -8.18 2.31 -3.14
C VAL A 32 -7.37 2.46 -1.88
N TYR A 33 -6.06 2.68 -2.03
CA TYR A 33 -5.19 3.09 -0.95
C TYR A 33 -5.44 4.56 -0.58
N ARG A 34 -5.65 4.86 0.70
CA ARG A 34 -5.88 6.24 1.17
C ARG A 34 -5.21 6.49 2.52
N PHE A 35 -4.16 7.31 2.50
CA PHE A 35 -3.44 7.71 3.70
C PHE A 35 -2.88 9.13 3.58
N PRO A 36 -2.67 9.83 4.71
CA PRO A 36 -1.98 11.12 4.71
C PRO A 36 -0.48 10.93 4.50
N VAL A 37 0.15 11.84 3.74
CA VAL A 37 1.62 11.91 3.62
C VAL A 37 2.15 12.78 4.75
N LYS A 38 2.93 12.20 5.66
CA LYS A 38 3.42 12.87 6.88
C LYS A 38 4.92 13.20 6.87
N GLN A 39 5.64 12.76 5.85
CA GLN A 39 7.09 12.87 5.78
C GLN A 39 7.55 13.33 4.40
N ASN A 40 8.70 13.99 4.35
CA ASN A 40 9.32 14.49 3.13
C ASN A 40 10.43 13.54 2.67
N GLY A 41 10.60 13.37 1.36
CA GLY A 41 11.66 12.56 0.79
C GLY A 41 11.27 11.91 -0.54
N THR A 42 12.14 11.04 -1.04
CA THR A 42 11.90 10.22 -2.22
C THR A 42 11.52 8.82 -1.77
N PHE A 43 10.34 8.38 -2.20
CA PHE A 43 9.78 7.05 -1.92
C PHE A 43 9.30 6.43 -3.23
N TRP A 44 8.84 5.20 -3.16
CA TRP A 44 8.39 4.46 -4.35
C TRP A 44 7.34 3.42 -3.96
N TYR A 45 6.69 2.84 -4.96
CA TYR A 45 5.71 1.79 -4.78
C TYR A 45 6.05 0.61 -5.68
N HIS A 46 5.68 -0.59 -5.24
CA HIS A 46 5.88 -1.82 -6.01
C HIS A 46 4.85 -2.88 -5.62
N SER A 47 4.67 -3.85 -6.51
CA SER A 47 3.87 -5.06 -6.23
C SER A 47 4.62 -6.07 -5.37
#